data_AF-V4NT50-F1
#
_entry.id   AF-V4NT50-F1
#
_cell.length_a   1.000
_cell.length_b   1.000
_cell.length_c   1.000
_cell.angle_alpha   90.00
_cell.angle_beta   90.00
_cell.angle_gamma   90.00
#
_symmetry.space_group_name_H-M   'P 1'
#
loop_
_entity.id
_entity.type
_entity.pdbx_description
1 polymer ?
#
loop_
_entity_poly.entity_id
_entity_poly.type
_entity_poly.pdbx_seq_one_letter_code
_entity_poly.pdbx_strand_id
1 'polypeptide(L)'
;MSEIALPKEQFTPDERRARLRAFADRMLVCAEKLPDPETLPEIERAVRVGDRIERLYARVDVSEAAAAKTKLEIYQHEDALQRAKDDTVRKAEHAAFCKRRERMRDDEMLRTEPKLARKLIEQRTGLPLEDYLAQRRVEMEAPCDEDGP
;
A
#
# COMPACT_ATOMS: atom_id res chain seq x y z
N MET A 1 -41.13 1.03 -16.68
CA MET A 1 -39.65 1.07 -16.67
C MET A 1 -39.20 0.07 -15.62
N SER A 2 -39.10 -1.21 -16.00
CA SER A 2 -38.71 -2.29 -15.09
C SER A 2 -37.20 -2.21 -14.83
N GLU A 3 -36.83 -2.03 -13.57
CA GLU A 3 -35.44 -2.13 -13.10
C GLU A 3 -34.90 -3.53 -13.42
N ILE A 4 -33.86 -3.57 -14.24
CA ILE A 4 -33.10 -4.79 -14.51
C ILE A 4 -32.25 -5.05 -13.26
N ALA A 5 -32.73 -5.93 -12.38
CA ALA A 5 -31.97 -6.40 -11.24
C ALA A 5 -30.66 -7.04 -11.74
N LEU A 6 -29.53 -6.35 -11.53
CA LEU A 6 -28.20 -6.89 -11.80
C LEU A 6 -28.03 -8.19 -10.97
N PRO A 7 -27.68 -9.32 -11.61
CA PRO A 7 -27.52 -10.57 -10.88
C PRO A 7 -26.38 -10.42 -9.86
N LYS A 8 -26.66 -10.76 -8.60
CA LYS A 8 -25.64 -10.88 -7.54
C LYS A 8 -24.55 -11.83 -8.06
N GLU A 9 -23.30 -11.37 -8.10
CA GLU A 9 -22.17 -12.25 -8.44
C GLU A 9 -22.11 -13.40 -7.44
N GLN A 10 -22.46 -14.61 -7.89
CA GLN A 10 -22.52 -15.79 -7.02
C GLN A 10 -21.15 -16.28 -6.57
N PHE A 11 -20.08 -15.94 -7.30
CA PHE A 11 -18.73 -16.46 -7.07
C PHE A 11 -17.71 -15.35 -7.11
N THR A 12 -16.74 -15.40 -6.21
CA THR A 12 -15.59 -14.49 -6.24
C THR A 12 -14.75 -14.73 -7.50
N PRO A 13 -13.94 -13.75 -7.95
CA PRO A 13 -13.04 -13.96 -9.08
C PRO A 13 -12.15 -15.20 -8.93
N ASP A 14 -11.66 -15.46 -7.71
CA ASP A 14 -10.79 -16.58 -7.38
C ASP A 14 -11.55 -17.91 -7.51
N GLU A 15 -12.77 -17.98 -6.99
CA GLU A 15 -13.65 -19.16 -7.15
C GLU A 15 -14.02 -19.43 -8.61
N ARG A 16 -14.27 -18.37 -9.40
CA ARG A 16 -14.56 -18.51 -10.84
C ARG A 16 -13.39 -19.14 -11.58
N ARG A 17 -12.15 -18.69 -11.32
CA ARG A 17 -10.94 -19.24 -11.94
C ARG A 17 -10.72 -20.70 -11.54
N ALA A 18 -10.82 -21.01 -10.25
CA ALA A 18 -10.68 -22.38 -9.76
C ALA A 18 -11.67 -23.35 -10.43
N ARG A 19 -12.93 -22.93 -10.58
CA ARG A 19 -13.95 -23.76 -11.23
C ARG A 19 -13.76 -23.90 -12.73
N LEU A 20 -13.33 -22.84 -13.41
CA LEU A 20 -12.99 -22.92 -14.84
C LEU A 20 -11.82 -23.86 -15.08
N ARG A 21 -10.79 -23.82 -14.22
CA ARG A 21 -9.66 -24.76 -14.28
C ARG A 21 -10.11 -26.19 -14.07
N ALA A 22 -10.86 -26.45 -13.00
CA ALA A 22 -11.42 -27.77 -12.73
C ALA A 22 -12.34 -28.29 -13.85
N PHE A 23 -13.04 -27.38 -14.55
CA PHE A 23 -13.84 -27.73 -15.72
C PHE A 23 -12.96 -28.11 -16.91
N ALA A 24 -11.89 -27.35 -17.19
CA ALA A 24 -10.91 -27.68 -18.22
C ALA A 24 -10.20 -29.02 -17.93
N ASP A 25 -9.85 -29.30 -16.67
CA ASP A 25 -9.26 -30.58 -16.24
C ASP A 25 -10.21 -31.74 -16.56
N ARG A 26 -11.49 -31.61 -16.23
CA ARG A 26 -12.49 -32.63 -16.56
C ARG A 26 -12.67 -32.81 -18.07
N MET A 27 -12.61 -31.73 -18.86
CA MET A 27 -12.66 -31.83 -20.31
C MET A 27 -11.44 -32.55 -20.88
N LEU A 28 -10.25 -32.29 -20.34
CA LEU A 28 -9.01 -32.95 -20.74
C LEU A 28 -9.07 -34.45 -20.46
N VAL A 29 -9.48 -34.84 -19.24
CA VAL A 29 -9.69 -36.26 -18.88
C VAL A 29 -10.71 -36.94 -19.78
N CYS A 30 -11.76 -36.24 -20.20
CA CYS A 30 -12.72 -36.78 -21.18
C CYS A 30 -12.11 -36.91 -22.57
N ALA A 31 -11.28 -35.95 -23.00
CA ALA A 31 -10.63 -35.97 -24.29
C ALA A 31 -9.59 -37.10 -24.41
N GLU A 32 -8.85 -37.39 -23.35
CA GLU A 32 -7.88 -38.50 -23.27
C GLU A 32 -8.53 -39.89 -23.40
N LYS A 33 -9.84 -39.99 -23.13
CA LYS A 33 -10.60 -41.24 -23.27
C LYS A 33 -11.19 -41.44 -24.66
N LEU A 34 -11.05 -40.46 -25.56
CA LEU A 34 -11.51 -40.59 -26.94
C LEU A 34 -10.57 -41.55 -27.69
N PRO A 35 -11.12 -42.38 -28.60
CA PRO A 35 -10.28 -43.19 -29.47
C PRO A 35 -9.45 -42.29 -30.39
N ASP A 36 -8.32 -42.81 -30.85
CA ASP A 36 -7.51 -42.12 -31.84
C ASP A 36 -8.33 -41.87 -33.11
N PRO A 37 -8.32 -40.64 -33.65
CA PRO A 37 -9.08 -40.32 -34.84
C PRO A 37 -8.45 -40.97 -36.08
N GLU A 38 -9.25 -41.69 -36.87
CA GLU A 38 -8.77 -42.42 -38.06
C GLU A 38 -9.07 -41.66 -39.35
N THR A 39 -10.08 -40.79 -39.31
CA THR A 39 -10.53 -40.02 -40.48
C THR A 39 -10.26 -38.52 -40.33
N LEU A 40 -10.09 -37.82 -41.45
CA LEU A 40 -9.89 -36.36 -41.45
C LEU A 40 -10.97 -35.60 -40.65
N PRO A 41 -12.28 -35.88 -40.78
CA PRO A 41 -13.30 -35.21 -39.97
C PRO A 41 -13.17 -35.46 -38.47
N GLU A 42 -12.70 -36.63 -38.05
CA GLU A 42 -12.44 -36.95 -36.65
C GLU A 42 -11.20 -36.22 -36.13
N ILE A 43 -10.14 -36.15 -36.94
CA ILE A 43 -8.94 -35.37 -36.63
C ILE A 43 -9.31 -33.91 -36.40
N GLU A 44 -10.08 -33.30 -37.31
CA GLU A 44 -10.55 -31.92 -37.15
C GLU A 44 -11.34 -31.72 -35.86
N ARG A 45 -12.21 -32.67 -35.51
CA ARG A 45 -12.99 -32.62 -34.28
C ARG A 45 -12.07 -32.68 -33.05
N ALA A 46 -11.09 -33.59 -33.04
CA ALA A 46 -10.13 -33.72 -31.95
C ALA A 46 -9.31 -32.43 -31.77
N VAL A 47 -8.82 -31.84 -32.85
CA VAL A 47 -8.10 -30.55 -32.83
C VAL A 47 -8.97 -29.44 -32.25
N ARG A 48 -10.24 -29.34 -32.66
CA ARG A 48 -11.17 -28.33 -32.12
C ARG A 48 -11.43 -28.51 -30.62
N VAL A 49 -11.47 -29.76 -30.13
CA VAL A 49 -11.62 -30.04 -28.70
C VAL A 49 -10.37 -29.60 -27.95
N GLY A 50 -9.18 -29.97 -28.44
CA GLY A 50 -7.90 -29.55 -27.87
C GLY A 50 -7.77 -28.02 -27.79
N ASP A 51 -8.00 -27.32 -28.89
CA ASP A 51 -7.94 -25.85 -28.96
C ASP A 51 -8.94 -25.17 -27.98
N ARG A 52 -10.13 -25.75 -27.79
CA ARG A 52 -11.08 -25.22 -26.79
C ARG A 52 -10.60 -25.40 -25.35
N ILE A 53 -9.99 -26.54 -25.03
CA ILE A 53 -9.43 -26.82 -23.71
C ILE A 53 -8.26 -25.88 -23.44
N GLU A 54 -7.35 -25.74 -24.41
CA GLU A 54 -6.19 -24.86 -24.32
C GLU A 54 -6.61 -23.39 -24.10
N ARG A 55 -7.60 -22.91 -24.85
CA ARG A 55 -8.15 -21.55 -24.67
C ARG A 55 -8.75 -21.32 -23.29
N LEU A 56 -9.33 -22.35 -22.66
CA LEU A 56 -9.85 -22.24 -21.30
C LEU A 56 -8.70 -22.07 -20.30
N TYR A 57 -7.65 -22.89 -20.39
CA TYR A 57 -6.46 -22.73 -19.57
C TYR A 57 -5.80 -21.37 -19.76
N ALA A 58 -5.56 -20.96 -21.01
CA ALA A 58 -4.93 -19.68 -21.32
C ALA A 58 -5.69 -18.49 -20.70
N ARG A 59 -7.03 -18.52 -20.72
CA ARG A 59 -7.85 -17.48 -20.09
C ARG A 59 -7.74 -17.48 -18.57
N VAL A 60 -7.71 -18.65 -17.95
CA VAL A 60 -7.52 -18.77 -16.50
C VAL A 60 -6.13 -18.27 -16.11
N ASP A 61 -5.08 -18.70 -16.81
CA ASP A 61 -3.69 -18.33 -16.53
C ASP A 61 -3.46 -16.82 -16.66
N VAL A 62 -3.98 -16.20 -17.73
CA VAL A 62 -3.92 -14.73 -17.90
C VAL A 62 -4.65 -14.03 -16.77
N SER A 63 -5.81 -14.53 -16.35
CA SER A 63 -6.57 -13.93 -15.27
C SER A 63 -5.88 -14.10 -13.91
N GLU A 64 -5.21 -15.22 -13.65
CA GLU A 64 -4.42 -15.45 -12.44
C GLU A 64 -3.18 -14.56 -12.40
N ALA A 65 -2.46 -14.44 -13.52
CA ALA A 65 -1.30 -13.55 -13.64
C ALA A 65 -1.70 -12.08 -13.39
N ALA A 66 -2.82 -11.63 -13.95
CA ALA A 66 -3.35 -10.29 -13.71
C ALA A 66 -3.71 -10.09 -12.23
N ALA A 67 -4.38 -11.06 -11.60
CA ALA A 67 -4.73 -10.98 -10.18
C ALA A 67 -3.49 -10.93 -9.27
N ALA A 68 -2.45 -11.71 -9.57
CA ALA A 68 -1.19 -11.68 -8.84
C ALA A 68 -0.50 -10.32 -8.96
N LYS A 69 -0.48 -9.73 -10.17
CA LYS A 69 0.07 -8.39 -10.40
C LYS A 69 -0.67 -7.33 -9.56
N THR A 70 -2.00 -7.34 -9.57
CA THR A 70 -2.79 -6.39 -8.77
C THR A 70 -2.54 -6.55 -7.27
N LYS A 71 -2.43 -7.79 -6.75
CA LYS A 71 -2.09 -8.03 -5.33
C LYS A 71 -0.72 -7.46 -4.97
N LEU A 72 0.28 -7.60 -5.85
CA LEU A 72 1.61 -7.02 -5.65
C LEU A 72 1.58 -5.49 -5.66
N GLU A 73 0.83 -4.88 -6.56
CA GLU A 73 0.68 -3.42 -6.62
C GLU A 73 0.04 -2.86 -5.33
N ILE A 74 -0.99 -3.53 -4.80
CA ILE A 74 -1.62 -3.15 -3.53
C ILE A 74 -0.61 -3.24 -2.38
N TYR A 75 0.11 -4.37 -2.28
CA TYR A 75 1.11 -4.56 -1.23
C TYR A 75 2.22 -3.50 -1.29
N GLN A 76 2.72 -3.19 -2.49
CA GLN A 76 3.73 -2.14 -2.69
C GLN A 76 3.22 -0.76 -2.29
N HIS A 77 1.96 -0.46 -2.57
CA HIS A 77 1.34 0.80 -2.18
C HIS A 77 1.17 0.91 -0.66
N GLU A 78 0.71 -0.16 0.00
CA GLU A 78 0.61 -0.23 1.45
C GLU A 78 1.98 -0.06 2.14
N ASP A 79 3.01 -0.75 1.64
CA ASP A 79 4.39 -0.61 2.10
C ASP A 79 4.90 0.83 1.91
N ALA A 80 4.60 1.46 0.78
CA ALA A 80 5.00 2.84 0.50
C ALA A 80 4.30 3.83 1.45
N LEU A 81 3.01 3.64 1.71
CA LEU A 81 2.26 4.43 2.69
C LEU A 81 2.83 4.28 4.09
N GLN A 82 3.18 3.06 4.49
CA GLN A 82 3.76 2.82 5.81
C GLN A 82 5.13 3.50 5.94
N ARG A 83 6.00 3.38 4.94
CA ARG A 83 7.29 4.10 4.93
C ARG A 83 7.13 5.61 4.99
N ALA A 84 6.14 6.16 4.28
CA ALA A 84 5.85 7.58 4.34
C ALA A 84 5.43 8.02 5.76
N LYS A 85 4.58 7.23 6.43
CA LYS A 85 4.21 7.47 7.85
C LYS A 85 5.45 7.42 8.75
N ASP A 86 6.26 6.37 8.64
CA ASP A 86 7.48 6.22 9.44
C ASP A 86 8.46 7.39 9.23
N ASP A 87 8.60 7.87 7.99
CA ASP A 87 9.44 9.01 7.66
C ASP A 87 8.89 10.33 8.23
N THR A 88 7.56 10.50 8.31
CA THR A 88 6.98 11.67 8.99
C THR A 88 7.27 11.65 10.49
N VAL A 89 7.17 10.48 11.13
CA VAL A 89 7.51 10.30 12.55
C VAL A 89 8.99 10.59 12.77
N ARG A 90 9.90 9.99 11.98
CA ARG A 90 11.35 10.24 12.08
C ARG A 90 11.70 11.72 11.90
N LYS A 91 11.05 12.41 10.96
CA LYS A 91 11.25 13.85 10.75
C LYS A 91 10.77 14.67 11.94
N ALA A 92 9.63 14.31 12.53
CA ALA A 92 9.11 14.97 13.74
C ALA A 92 10.04 14.73 14.95
N GLU A 93 10.49 13.50 15.15
CA GLU A 93 11.46 13.14 16.20
C GLU A 93 12.78 13.90 16.03
N HIS A 94 13.33 13.92 14.81
CA HIS A 94 14.56 14.65 14.50
C HIS A 94 14.37 16.16 14.71
N ALA A 95 13.25 16.74 14.30
CA ALA A 95 12.94 18.14 14.53
C ALA A 95 12.82 18.45 16.04
N ALA A 96 12.17 17.58 16.82
CA ALA A 96 12.06 17.71 18.26
C ALA A 96 13.44 17.61 18.95
N PHE A 97 14.30 16.70 18.49
CA PHE A 97 15.67 16.57 18.96
C PHE A 97 16.49 17.83 18.67
N CYS A 98 16.43 18.37 17.44
CA CYS A 98 17.08 19.62 17.07
C CYS A 98 16.61 20.80 17.93
N LYS A 99 15.29 20.96 18.10
CA LYS A 99 14.72 21.98 18.99
C LYS A 99 15.22 21.83 20.43
N ARG A 100 15.27 20.60 20.96
CA ARG A 100 15.79 20.33 22.32
C ARG A 100 17.26 20.73 22.44
N ARG A 101 18.08 20.41 21.43
CA ARG A 101 19.51 20.77 21.41
C ARG A 101 19.71 22.29 21.35
N GLU A 102 18.93 22.99 20.54
CA GLU A 102 18.96 24.45 20.47
C GLU A 102 18.58 25.09 21.81
N ARG A 103 17.53 24.59 22.46
CA ARG A 103 17.13 25.06 23.80
C ARG A 103 18.25 24.90 24.84
N MET A 104 18.97 23.78 24.83
CA MET A 104 20.11 23.58 25.74
C MET A 104 21.22 24.59 25.48
N ARG A 105 21.55 24.84 24.21
CA ARG A 105 22.54 25.85 23.82
C ARG A 105 22.12 27.25 24.26
N ASP A 106 20.86 27.61 24.06
CA ASP A 106 20.34 28.91 24.44
C ASP A 106 20.35 29.09 25.96
N ASP A 107 19.97 28.05 26.73
CA ASP A 107 20.04 28.05 28.19
C ASP A 107 21.46 28.22 28.71
N GLU A 108 22.43 27.54 28.08
CA GLU A 108 23.85 27.67 28.41
C GLU A 108 24.35 29.09 28.14
N MET A 109 24.07 29.66 26.96
CA MET A 109 24.48 31.02 26.63
C MET A 109 23.80 32.08 27.52
N LEU A 110 22.54 31.89 27.90
CA LEU A 110 21.86 32.80 28.83
C LEU A 110 22.53 32.80 30.21
N ARG A 111 23.16 31.69 30.62
CA ARG A 111 23.92 31.60 31.88
C ARG A 111 25.31 32.22 31.77
N THR A 112 26.02 31.99 30.65
CA THR A 112 27.42 32.42 30.50
C THR A 112 27.55 33.84 29.95
N GLU A 113 26.76 34.20 28.92
CA GLU A 113 26.85 35.45 28.19
C GLU A 113 25.45 36.04 27.85
N PRO A 114 24.70 36.55 28.84
CA PRO A 114 23.29 36.89 28.69
C PRO A 114 23.01 37.98 27.65
N LYS A 115 23.91 38.98 27.53
CA LYS A 115 23.75 40.08 26.55
C LYS A 115 23.94 39.60 25.10
N LEU A 116 24.85 38.65 24.88
CA LEU A 116 25.09 38.08 23.56
C LEU A 116 23.96 37.09 23.20
N ALA A 117 23.57 36.24 24.16
CA ALA A 117 22.47 35.30 24.01
C ALA A 117 21.18 36.00 23.57
N ARG A 118 20.81 37.11 24.23
CA ARG A 118 19.65 37.93 23.86
C ARG A 118 19.70 38.35 22.39
N LYS A 119 20.80 38.98 21.96
CA LYS A 119 20.96 39.44 20.57
C LYS A 119 20.85 38.31 19.57
N LEU A 120 21.52 37.18 19.82
CA LEU A 120 21.53 36.04 18.90
C LEU A 120 20.16 35.35 18.82
N ILE A 121 19.47 35.20 19.95
CA ILE A 121 18.12 34.63 19.98
C ILE A 121 17.16 35.54 19.23
N GLU A 122 17.13 36.84 19.54
CA GLU A 122 16.26 37.82 18.87
C GLU A 122 16.54 37.91 17.36
N GLN A 123 17.81 37.84 16.93
CA GLN A 123 18.17 37.81 15.51
C GLN A 123 17.72 36.51 14.81
N ARG A 124 17.83 35.36 15.48
CA ARG A 124 17.48 34.06 14.89
C ARG A 124 15.96 33.87 14.82
N THR A 125 15.24 34.24 15.88
CA THR A 125 13.79 34.00 15.99
C THR A 125 12.96 35.17 15.45
N GLY A 126 13.55 36.36 15.33
CA GLY A 126 12.84 37.60 15.00
C GLY A 126 11.89 38.09 16.10
N LEU A 127 11.93 37.46 17.28
CA LEU A 127 11.05 37.75 18.41
C LEU A 127 11.87 38.35 19.56
N PRO A 128 11.31 39.28 20.34
CA PRO A 128 11.87 39.67 21.63
C PRO A 128 12.15 38.43 22.49
N LEU A 129 13.26 38.43 23.23
CA LEU A 129 13.68 37.28 24.03
C LEU A 129 12.58 36.81 25.00
N GLU A 130 11.86 37.75 25.57
CA GLU A 130 10.81 37.57 26.56
C GLU A 130 9.60 36.84 25.96
N ASP A 131 9.22 37.17 24.72
CA ASP A 131 8.16 36.50 23.98
C ASP A 131 8.57 35.08 23.57
N TYR A 132 9.84 34.91 23.15
CA TYR A 132 10.41 33.59 22.86
C TYR A 132 10.41 32.68 24.10
N LEU A 133 10.81 33.20 25.26
CA LEU A 133 10.80 32.45 26.52
C LEU A 133 9.37 32.14 27.00
N ALA A 134 8.41 33.05 26.78
CA ALA A 134 7.01 32.82 27.07
C ALA A 134 6.43 31.70 26.18
N GLN A 135 6.67 31.75 24.86
CA GLN A 135 6.28 30.69 23.93
C GLN A 135 6.90 29.34 24.34
N ARG A 136 8.18 29.34 24.72
CA ARG A 136 8.87 28.12 25.14
C ARG A 136 8.27 27.52 26.43
N ARG A 137 7.82 28.35 27.38
CA ARG A 137 7.13 27.86 28.59
C ARG A 137 5.79 27.22 28.24
N VAL A 138 5.00 27.86 27.38
CA VAL A 138 3.74 27.31 26.89
C VAL A 138 3.96 25.99 26.14
N GLU A 139 5.00 25.88 25.31
CA GLU A 139 5.36 24.63 24.61
C GLU A 139 5.80 23.49 25.56
N MET A 140 6.24 23.79 26.79
CA MET A 140 6.58 22.77 27.79
C MET A 140 5.40 22.42 28.71
N GLU A 141 4.44 23.33 28.87
CA GLU A 141 3.23 23.14 29.66
C GLU A 141 2.08 22.53 28.84
N ALA A 142 2.18 22.53 27.52
CA ALA A 142 1.24 21.82 26.65
C ALA A 142 1.23 20.32 27.02
N PRO A 143 0.08 19.73 27.38
CA PRO A 143 -0.01 18.32 27.68
C PRO A 143 0.45 17.52 26.45
N CYS A 144 1.32 16.55 26.68
CA CYS A 144 1.51 15.49 25.70
C CYS A 144 0.18 14.76 25.61
N ASP A 145 -0.57 14.97 24.52
CA ASP A 145 -1.70 14.11 24.18
C ASP A 145 -1.15 12.70 23.96
N GLU A 146 -1.08 11.92 25.05
CA GLU A 146 -1.20 10.48 25.00
C GLU A 146 -2.64 10.19 24.57
N ASP A 147 -2.81 9.81 23.31
CA ASP A 147 -3.65 8.68 22.87
C ASP A 147 -4.06 8.86 21.40
N GLY A 148 -3.46 8.03 20.55
CA GLY A 148 -3.91 7.81 19.19
C GLY A 148 -5.08 6.82 19.15
N PRO A 149 -5.95 6.93 18.14
CA PRO A 149 -6.57 5.80 17.48
C PRO A 149 -5.81 5.40 16.19
#